data_AF-A1THR9-F1
#
_entry.id   AF-A1THR9-F1
#
_cell.length_a   1.000
_cell.length_b   1.000
_cell.length_c   1.000
_cell.angle_alpha   90.00
_cell.angle_beta   90.00
_cell.angle_gamma   90.00
#
_symmetry.space_group_name_H-M   'P 1'
#
loop_
_entity.id
_entity.type
_entity.pdbx_description
1 polymer ?
#
loop_
_entity_poly.entity_id
_entity_poly.type
_entity_poly.pdbx_seq_one_letter_code
_entity_poly.pdbx_strand_id
1 'polypeptide(L)'
;MILLDDTFLSEVGLAALPAGQRQALLQRIYEELELRVGTSLTDSLSDAQVEEFEALIDHDQTAVAAWLHSVVPNFTEDPLYMAMVEKLSAATPDAVVCEGSAA
;
A
#
# COMPACT_ATOMS: atom_id res chain seq x y z
N MET A 1 -0.10 7.54 4.60
CA MET A 1 -0.44 8.35 3.41
C MET A 1 -0.25 9.81 3.77
N ILE A 2 0.44 10.59 2.93
CA ILE A 2 0.56 12.04 3.16
C ILE A 2 -0.85 12.63 3.06
N LEU A 3 -1.30 13.32 4.10
CA LEU A 3 -2.57 14.04 4.08
C LEU A 3 -2.33 15.40 3.44
N LEU A 4 -2.74 15.55 2.17
CA LEU A 4 -2.81 16.85 1.52
C LEU A 4 -4.20 17.44 1.81
N ASP A 5 -4.29 18.23 2.88
CA ASP A 5 -5.50 18.89 3.35
C ASP A 5 -5.31 20.43 3.41
N ASP A 6 -6.32 21.13 3.94
CA ASP A 6 -6.24 22.58 4.12
C ASP A 6 -5.13 23.00 5.09
N THR A 7 -4.74 22.13 6.02
CA THR A 7 -3.62 22.35 6.95
C THR A 7 -2.31 22.40 6.17
N PHE A 8 -2.05 21.37 5.36
CA PHE A 8 -0.88 21.33 4.48
C PHE A 8 -0.80 22.57 3.58
N LEU A 9 -1.92 22.94 2.96
CA LEU A 9 -1.99 24.13 2.10
C LEU A 9 -1.68 25.43 2.86
N SER A 10 -2.09 25.52 4.12
CA SER A 10 -1.74 26.66 4.98
C SER A 10 -0.24 26.71 5.27
N GLU A 11 0.37 25.57 5.59
CA GLU A 11 1.80 25.45 5.91
C GLU A 11 2.70 25.84 4.73
N VAL A 12 2.29 25.51 3.50
CA VAL A 12 3.03 25.88 2.29
C VAL A 12 2.64 27.26 1.72
N GLY A 13 1.81 28.03 2.44
CA GLY A 13 1.44 29.40 2.06
C GLY A 13 0.38 29.50 0.95
N LEU A 14 -0.35 28.43 0.68
CA LEU A 14 -1.38 28.33 -0.36
C LEU A 14 -2.83 28.46 0.19
N ALA A 15 -2.98 28.80 1.47
CA ALA A 15 -4.28 28.98 2.13
C ALA A 15 -5.18 30.07 1.51
N ALA A 16 -4.64 31.02 0.74
CA ALA A 16 -5.41 32.09 0.11
C ALA A 16 -6.07 31.71 -1.23
N LEU A 17 -5.87 30.48 -1.73
CA LEU A 17 -6.44 30.05 -3.00
C LEU A 17 -7.98 29.98 -2.96
N PRO A 18 -8.69 30.41 -4.03
CA PRO A 18 -10.11 30.16 -4.16
C PRO A 18 -10.43 28.65 -4.07
N ALA A 19 -11.55 28.29 -3.45
CA ALA A 19 -11.90 26.88 -3.18
C ALA A 19 -11.82 25.97 -4.43
N GLY A 20 -12.29 26.44 -5.60
CA GLY A 20 -12.21 25.66 -6.83
C GLY A 20 -10.78 25.44 -7.35
N GLN A 21 -9.89 26.43 -7.21
CA GLN A 21 -8.49 26.29 -7.61
C GLN A 21 -7.70 25.42 -6.63
N ARG A 22 -8.06 25.49 -5.35
CA ARG A 22 -7.47 24.68 -4.29
C ARG A 22 -7.69 23.20 -4.53
N GLN A 23 -8.92 22.80 -4.83
CA GLN A 23 -9.25 21.40 -5.05
C GLN A 23 -8.60 20.86 -6.33
N ALA A 24 -8.58 21.65 -7.40
CA ALA A 24 -7.85 21.31 -8.62
C ALA A 24 -6.33 21.15 -8.39
N LEU A 25 -5.74 22.01 -7.55
CA LEU A 25 -4.32 21.90 -7.21
C LEU A 25 -4.04 20.65 -6.36
N LEU A 26 -4.84 20.38 -5.33
CA LEU A 26 -4.71 19.18 -4.52
C LEU A 26 -4.78 17.93 -5.38
N GLN A 27 -5.78 17.84 -6.26
CA GLN A 27 -5.91 16.73 -7.20
C GLN A 27 -4.66 16.58 -8.06
N ARG A 28 -4.16 17.67 -8.64
CA ARG A 28 -2.95 17.61 -9.48
C ARG A 28 -1.71 17.18 -8.69
N ILE A 29 -1.58 17.58 -7.42
CA ILE A 29 -0.49 17.14 -6.54
C ILE A 29 -0.60 15.64 -6.27
N TYR A 30 -1.80 15.12 -6.00
CA TYR A 30 -2.00 13.67 -5.82
C TYR A 30 -1.59 12.89 -7.09
N GLU A 31 -2.05 13.30 -8.27
CA GLU A 31 -1.70 12.66 -9.53
C GLU A 31 -0.18 12.67 -9.78
N GLU A 32 0.50 13.78 -9.51
CA GLU A 32 1.97 13.87 -9.63
C GLU A 32 2.69 13.02 -8.58
N LEU A 33 2.17 12.98 -7.36
CA LEU A 33 2.74 12.18 -6.28
C LEU A 33 2.65 10.70 -6.64
N GLU A 34 1.47 10.23 -7.06
CA GLU A 34 1.25 8.85 -7.53
C GLU A 34 2.18 8.49 -8.68
N LEU A 35 2.29 9.35 -9.70
CA LEU A 35 3.17 9.11 -10.82
C LEU A 35 4.65 9.03 -10.41
N ARG A 36 5.14 9.98 -9.61
CA ARG A 36 6.56 10.06 -9.25
C ARG A 36 6.96 9.00 -8.23
N VAL A 37 6.11 8.74 -7.24
CA VAL A 37 6.34 7.69 -6.25
C VAL A 37 6.24 6.33 -6.93
N GLY A 38 5.22 6.11 -7.77
CA GLY A 38 5.10 4.88 -8.55
C GLY A 38 6.34 4.62 -9.40
N THR A 39 6.77 5.61 -10.20
CA THR A 39 7.99 5.51 -11.02
C THR A 39 9.24 5.26 -10.16
N SER A 40 9.42 6.00 -9.07
CA SER A 40 10.60 5.83 -8.21
C SER A 40 10.63 4.48 -7.50
N LEU A 41 9.46 3.89 -7.20
CA LEU A 41 9.39 2.56 -6.60
C LEU A 41 9.71 1.47 -7.64
N THR A 42 9.29 1.65 -8.89
CA THR A 42 9.49 0.65 -9.96
C THR A 42 10.83 0.77 -10.69
N ASP A 43 11.47 1.95 -10.72
CA ASP A 43 12.74 2.20 -11.41
C ASP A 43 13.89 1.25 -11.00
N SER A 44 13.86 0.78 -9.75
CA SER A 44 14.87 -0.17 -9.22
C SER A 44 14.46 -1.64 -9.29
N LEU A 45 13.25 -1.93 -9.75
CA LEU A 45 12.71 -3.29 -9.83
C LEU A 45 12.95 -3.87 -11.22
N SER A 46 13.21 -5.18 -11.27
CA SER A 46 13.13 -5.92 -12.53
C SER A 46 11.68 -6.12 -12.97
N ASP A 47 11.43 -6.37 -14.26
CA ASP A 47 10.09 -6.62 -14.80
C ASP A 47 9.31 -7.68 -13.98
N ALA A 48 9.98 -8.75 -13.57
CA ALA A 48 9.38 -9.81 -12.74
C ALA A 48 8.99 -9.33 -11.33
N GLN A 49 9.76 -8.40 -10.75
CA GLN A 49 9.45 -7.82 -9.44
C GLN A 49 8.35 -6.76 -9.52
N VAL A 50 8.22 -6.07 -10.67
CA VAL A 50 7.08 -5.19 -10.93
C VAL A 50 5.79 -6.01 -11.02
N GLU A 51 5.82 -7.13 -11.76
CA GLU A 51 4.67 -8.05 -11.86
C GLU A 51 4.30 -8.67 -10.49
N GLU A 52 5.30 -9.08 -9.70
CA GLU A 52 5.09 -9.53 -8.32
C GLU A 52 4.47 -8.42 -7.45
N PHE A 53 4.97 -7.19 -7.56
CA PHE A 53 4.45 -6.05 -6.82
C PHE A 53 2.99 -5.73 -7.18
N GLU A 54 2.64 -5.74 -8.47
CA GLU A 54 1.25 -5.56 -8.93
C GLU A 54 0.33 -6.64 -8.34
N ALA A 55 0.75 -7.90 -8.39
CA ALA A 55 -0.03 -9.00 -7.83
C ALA A 55 -0.22 -8.89 -6.29
N LEU A 56 0.78 -8.36 -5.57
CA LEU A 56 0.67 -8.10 -4.13
C LEU A 56 -0.30 -6.94 -3.82
N ILE A 57 -0.28 -5.87 -4.63
CA ILE A 57 -1.22 -4.75 -4.51
C ILE A 57 -2.67 -5.18 -4.79
N ASP A 58 -2.86 -6.09 -5.74
CA ASP A 58 -4.17 -6.66 -6.08
C ASP A 58 -4.64 -7.74 -5.09
N HIS A 59 -3.88 -7.99 -4.01
CA HIS A 59 -4.15 -9.03 -3.02
C HIS A 59 -4.29 -10.44 -3.63
N ASP A 60 -3.52 -10.74 -4.68
CA ASP A 60 -3.49 -12.09 -5.26
C ASP A 60 -2.97 -13.08 -4.21
N GLN A 61 -3.82 -14.04 -3.86
CA GLN A 61 -3.54 -14.98 -2.77
C GLN A 61 -2.30 -15.84 -3.04
N THR A 62 -2.06 -16.17 -4.31
CA THR A 62 -0.93 -17.00 -4.73
C THR A 62 0.37 -16.20 -4.64
N ALA A 63 0.35 -14.94 -5.09
CA ALA A 63 1.49 -14.04 -5.03
C ALA A 63 1.85 -13.69 -3.57
N VAL A 64 0.86 -13.37 -2.73
CA VAL A 64 1.07 -13.06 -1.31
C VAL A 64 1.66 -14.25 -0.55
N ALA A 65 1.13 -15.46 -0.77
CA ALA A 65 1.67 -16.66 -0.15
C ALA A 65 3.12 -16.93 -0.64
N ALA A 66 3.36 -16.91 -1.96
CA ALA A 66 4.68 -17.16 -2.53
C ALA A 66 5.73 -16.14 -2.02
N TRP A 67 5.35 -14.88 -1.89
CA TRP A 67 6.21 -13.83 -1.36
C TRP A 67 6.55 -14.07 0.11
N LEU A 68 5.58 -14.42 0.96
CA LEU A 68 5.83 -14.72 2.37
C LEU A 68 6.77 -15.92 2.55
N HIS A 69 6.55 -17.00 1.80
CA HIS A 69 7.40 -18.19 1.87
C HIS A 69 8.82 -17.93 1.37
N SER A 70 9.03 -16.97 0.48
CA SER A 70 10.35 -16.67 -0.09
C SER A 70 11.12 -15.57 0.64
N VAL A 71 10.44 -14.55 1.16
CA VAL A 71 11.06 -13.34 1.72
C VAL A 71 11.00 -13.29 3.25
N VAL A 72 9.94 -13.86 3.87
CA VAL A 72 9.71 -13.79 5.32
C VAL A 72 9.75 -15.18 5.95
N PRO A 73 10.95 -15.74 6.19
CA PRO A 73 11.06 -17.02 6.87
C PRO A 73 10.41 -16.95 8.26
N ASN A 74 9.65 -17.97 8.62
CA ASN A 74 8.94 -18.10 9.88
C ASN A 74 7.90 -17.00 10.17
N PHE A 75 7.26 -16.42 9.15
CA PHE A 75 6.15 -15.46 9.35
C PHE A 75 5.03 -15.99 10.27
N THR A 76 4.89 -17.32 10.37
CA THR A 76 3.93 -17.98 11.26
C THR A 76 4.23 -17.81 12.75
N GLU A 77 5.46 -17.45 13.12
CA GLU A 77 5.85 -17.17 14.50
C GLU A 77 5.69 -15.67 14.85
N ASP A 78 5.36 -14.83 13.87
CA ASP A 78 5.21 -13.39 14.08
C ASP A 78 3.98 -13.12 14.99
N PRO A 79 4.13 -12.29 16.04
CA PRO A 79 3.03 -11.88 16.90
C PRO A 79 1.82 -11.30 16.15
N LEU A 80 2.05 -10.61 15.02
CA LEU A 80 1.00 -10.08 14.14
C LEU A 80 0.21 -11.21 13.49
N TYR A 81 0.89 -12.21 12.95
CA TYR A 81 0.26 -13.39 12.35
C TYR A 81 -0.53 -14.16 13.39
N MET A 82 0.02 -14.37 14.58
CA MET A 82 -0.68 -15.04 15.69
C MET A 82 -1.94 -14.28 16.12
N ALA A 83 -1.90 -12.95 16.16
CA ALA A 83 -3.07 -12.12 16.43
C ALA A 83 -4.13 -12.18 15.31
N MET A 84 -3.70 -12.40 14.05
CA MET A 84 -4.61 -12.63 12.93
C MET A 84 -5.28 -14.01 13.03
N VAL A 85 -4.54 -15.07 13.34
CA VAL A 85 -5.07 -16.43 13.56
C VAL A 85 -6.12 -16.45 14.68
N GLU A 86 -5.94 -15.66 15.74
CA GLU A 86 -6.93 -15.60 16.83
C GLU A 86 -8.25 -14.94 16.39
N LYS A 87 -8.19 -14.01 15.44
CA LYS A 87 -9.36 -13.26 14.94
C LYS A 87 -10.03 -13.92 13.74
N LEU A 88 -9.29 -14.72 12.96
CA LEU A 88 -9.72 -15.31 11.71
C LEU A 88 -9.83 -16.83 11.87
N SER A 89 -10.99 -17.41 11.52
CA SER A 89 -11.20 -18.86 11.60
C SER A 89 -10.74 -19.62 10.36
N ALA A 90 -9.72 -19.10 9.65
CA ALA A 90 -9.24 -19.68 8.41
C ALA A 90 -8.43 -20.97 8.65
N ALA A 91 -8.53 -21.91 7.71
CA ALA A 91 -8.02 -23.28 7.88
C ALA A 91 -6.52 -23.45 7.59
N THR A 92 -5.88 -22.50 6.90
CA THR A 92 -4.47 -22.56 6.51
C THR A 92 -3.76 -21.23 6.74
N PRO A 93 -2.44 -21.24 6.98
CA PRO A 93 -1.66 -20.00 7.15
C PRO A 93 -1.80 -19.01 6.02
N ASP A 94 -1.79 -19.50 4.78
CA ASP A 94 -1.93 -18.64 3.59
C ASP A 94 -3.31 -17.99 3.54
N ALA A 95 -4.37 -18.71 3.93
CA ALA A 95 -5.73 -18.18 3.99
C ALA A 95 -5.89 -17.13 5.10
N VAL A 96 -5.24 -17.31 6.25
CA VAL A 96 -5.24 -16.31 7.35
C VAL A 96 -4.60 -15.00 6.89
N VAL A 97 -3.46 -15.07 6.20
CA VAL A 97 -2.80 -13.87 5.67
C VAL A 97 -3.65 -13.20 4.61
N CYS A 98 -4.23 -13.96 3.69
CA CYS A 98 -5.05 -13.40 2.62
C CYS A 98 -6.29 -12.70 3.17
N GLU A 99 -7.02 -13.32 4.11
CA GLU A 99 -8.17 -12.71 4.79
C GLU A 99 -7.76 -11.51 5.64
N GLY A 100 -6.60 -11.55 6.30
CA GLY A 100 -6.05 -10.43 7.07
C GLY A 100 -5.58 -9.25 6.23
N SER A 101 -5.19 -9.48 4.96
CA SER A 101 -4.79 -8.43 4.03
C SER A 101 -5.98 -7.66 3.42
N ALA A 102 -7.17 -8.25 3.44
CA ALA A 102 -8.40 -7.68 2.87
C ALA A 102 -9.24 -6.87 3.89
N ALA A 103 -8.79 -6.79 5.15
CA ALA A 103 -9.49 -6.12 6.26
C ALA A 103 -8.89 -4.75 6.59
#